data_AF-A0A554KYH7-F1
#
_entry.id   AF-A0A554KYH7-F1
#
_cell.length_a   1.000
_cell.length_b   1.000
_cell.length_c   1.000
_cell.angle_alpha   90.00
_cell.angle_beta   90.00
_cell.angle_gamma   90.00
#
_symmetry.space_group_name_H-M   'P 1'
#
loop_
_entity.id
_entity.type
_entity.pdbx_description
1 polymer ?
#
loop_
_entity_poly.entity_id
_entity_poly.type
_entity_poly.pdbx_seq_one_letter_code
_entity_poly.pdbx_strand_id
1 'polypeptide(L)'
;MNTLLDSALKILSLRPHSKQEVINFLRKKTKDDTLINQTIEKLEKAKLINDEEFAKWYVESRSRTRPRGQRLLNLELKQKGINIETMNDDRMTMNDEIALAQKALDKKARLWSNLPEREFNQKTWRFLMTRGFSSSAIEKVVKKRYT
;
A
#
# COMPACT_ATOMS: atom_id res chain seq x y z
N MET A 1 -9.23 27.08 -21.84
CA MET A 1 -9.87 26.30 -20.75
C MET A 1 -9.04 25.05 -20.52
N ASN A 2 -8.60 24.76 -19.30
CA ASN A 2 -7.95 23.48 -18.98
C ASN A 2 -9.04 22.40 -18.92
N THR A 3 -8.98 21.39 -19.77
CA THR A 3 -10.00 20.34 -19.80
C THR A 3 -9.87 19.43 -18.56
N LEU A 4 -10.90 18.61 -18.28
CA LEU A 4 -10.81 17.56 -17.25
C LEU A 4 -9.66 16.59 -17.56
N LEU A 5 -9.45 16.29 -18.84
CA LEU A 5 -8.35 15.46 -19.32
C LEU A 5 -6.99 16.08 -18.98
N ASP A 6 -6.77 17.36 -19.31
CA ASP A 6 -5.51 18.05 -18.98
C ASP A 6 -5.24 18.08 -17.48
N SER A 7 -6.30 18.26 -16.68
CA SER A 7 -6.21 18.20 -15.22
C SER A 7 -5.82 16.81 -14.72
N ALA A 8 -6.36 15.75 -15.31
CA ALA A 8 -6.02 14.37 -14.95
C ALA A 8 -4.58 14.02 -15.35
N LEU A 9 -4.15 14.42 -16.55
CA LEU A 9 -2.79 14.18 -17.04
C LEU A 9 -1.73 14.78 -16.09
N LYS A 10 -1.99 15.97 -15.52
CA LYS A 10 -1.10 16.62 -14.55
C LYS A 10 -0.86 15.81 -13.28
N ILE A 11 -1.88 15.10 -12.78
CA ILE A 11 -1.70 14.27 -11.57
C ILE A 11 -1.06 12.94 -11.93
N LEU A 12 -1.46 12.35 -13.07
CA LEU A 12 -0.94 11.08 -13.57
C LEU A 12 0.55 11.18 -13.95
N SER A 13 1.04 12.36 -14.34
CA SER A 13 2.47 12.57 -14.62
C SER A 13 3.35 12.57 -13.38
N LEU A 14 2.78 12.76 -12.18
CA LEU A 14 3.55 12.79 -10.93
C LEU A 14 3.76 11.38 -10.36
N ARG A 15 2.73 10.54 -10.46
CA ARG A 15 2.76 9.13 -10.03
C ARG A 15 1.56 8.37 -10.61
N PRO A 16 1.60 7.02 -10.60
CA PRO A 16 0.41 6.21 -10.81
C PRO A 16 -0.71 6.58 -9.82
N HIS A 17 -1.95 6.58 -10.31
CA HIS A 17 -3.16 6.78 -9.52
C HIS A 17 -4.15 5.65 -9.81
N SER A 18 -4.91 5.23 -8.80
CA SER A 18 -6.04 4.34 -9.06
C SER A 18 -7.16 5.07 -9.78
N LYS A 19 -8.01 4.32 -10.47
CA LYS A 19 -9.24 4.84 -11.09
C LYS A 19 -10.07 5.65 -10.10
N GLN A 20 -10.24 5.13 -8.87
CA GLN A 20 -11.00 5.81 -7.83
C GLN A 20 -10.34 7.12 -7.37
N GLU A 21 -9.01 7.18 -7.29
CA GLU A 21 -8.30 8.44 -6.99
C GLU A 21 -8.57 9.49 -8.06
N VAL A 22 -8.54 9.10 -9.35
CA VAL A 22 -8.80 10.02 -10.46
C VAL A 22 -10.26 10.47 -10.47
N ILE A 23 -11.23 9.56 -10.28
CA ILE A 23 -12.66 9.92 -10.16
C ILE A 23 -12.88 10.93 -9.03
N ASN A 24 -12.33 10.66 -7.84
CA ASN A 24 -12.47 11.55 -6.69
C ASN A 24 -11.82 12.92 -6.95
N PHE A 25 -10.73 12.97 -7.71
CA PHE A 25 -10.12 14.22 -8.13
C PHE A 25 -10.99 14.99 -9.13
N LEU A 26 -11.56 14.32 -10.13
CA LEU A 26 -12.42 14.95 -11.13
C LEU A 26 -13.75 15.45 -10.54
N ARG A 27 -14.32 14.74 -9.57
CA ARG A 27 -15.53 15.16 -8.82
C ARG A 27 -15.36 16.47 -8.06
N LYS A 28 -14.12 16.88 -7.74
CA LYS A 28 -13.83 18.20 -7.16
C LYS A 28 -13.88 19.33 -8.20
N LYS A 29 -13.87 18.99 -9.49
CA LYS A 29 -13.84 19.94 -10.61
C LYS A 29 -15.18 20.05 -11.33
N THR A 30 -15.96 18.97 -11.37
CA THR A 30 -17.29 18.94 -11.98
C THR A 30 -18.22 18.00 -11.22
N LYS A 31 -19.53 18.27 -11.32
CA LYS A 31 -20.60 17.37 -10.84
C LYS A 31 -21.20 16.52 -11.97
N ASP A 32 -20.74 16.69 -13.20
CA ASP A 32 -21.21 15.92 -14.36
C ASP A 32 -20.49 14.56 -14.43
N ASP A 33 -21.16 13.52 -13.93
CA ASP A 33 -20.64 12.16 -13.94
C ASP A 33 -20.44 11.62 -15.38
N THR A 34 -21.19 12.11 -16.38
CA THR A 34 -21.02 11.69 -17.79
C THR A 34 -19.67 12.15 -18.31
N LEU A 35 -19.30 13.41 -18.07
CA LEU A 35 -18.00 13.94 -18.46
C LEU A 35 -16.84 13.26 -17.72
N ILE A 36 -17.03 12.90 -16.45
CA ILE A 36 -16.04 12.13 -15.68
C ILE A 36 -15.85 10.76 -16.29
N ASN A 37 -16.93 10.02 -16.54
CA ASN A 37 -16.86 8.67 -17.11
C ASN A 37 -16.20 8.66 -18.49
N GLN A 38 -16.54 9.61 -19.36
CA GLN A 38 -15.88 9.78 -20.67
C GLN A 38 -14.38 10.09 -20.55
N THR A 39 -13.99 10.89 -19.55
CA THR A 39 -12.58 11.22 -19.31
C THR A 39 -11.82 9.97 -18.82
N ILE A 40 -12.40 9.22 -17.88
CA ILE A 40 -11.83 7.98 -17.36
C ILE A 40 -11.67 6.95 -18.47
N GLU A 41 -12.68 6.75 -19.31
CA GLU A 41 -12.63 5.80 -20.41
C GLU A 41 -11.49 6.13 -21.40
N LYS A 42 -11.28 7.41 -21.71
CA LYS A 42 -10.15 7.86 -22.54
C LYS A 42 -8.80 7.54 -21.89
N LEU A 43 -8.67 7.77 -20.57
CA LEU A 43 -7.45 7.50 -19.83
C LEU A 43 -7.15 5.99 -19.72
N GLU A 44 -8.18 5.16 -19.52
CA GLU A 44 -8.05 3.70 -19.50
C GLU A 44 -7.69 3.15 -20.89
N LYS A 45 -8.34 3.63 -21.97
CA LYS A 45 -7.98 3.29 -23.35
C LYS A 45 -6.53 3.64 -23.70
N ALA A 46 -6.04 4.76 -23.16
CA ALA A 46 -4.66 5.18 -23.30
C ALA A 46 -3.68 4.45 -22.34
N LYS A 47 -4.16 3.51 -21.51
CA LYS A 47 -3.40 2.80 -20.48
C LYS A 47 -2.73 3.72 -19.44
N LEU A 48 -3.29 4.92 -19.24
CA LEU A 48 -2.80 5.87 -18.25
C LEU A 48 -3.40 5.63 -16.86
N ILE A 49 -4.53 4.92 -16.80
CA ILE A 49 -5.10 4.37 -15.57
C ILE A 49 -5.08 2.86 -15.70
N ASN A 50 -4.39 2.21 -14.77
CA ASN A 50 -4.35 0.76 -14.64
C ASN A 50 -4.26 0.42 -13.14
N ASP A 51 -5.35 -0.13 -12.60
CA ASP A 51 -5.47 -0.43 -11.17
C ASP A 51 -4.53 -1.57 -10.74
N GLU A 52 -4.18 -2.50 -11.63
CA GLU A 52 -3.20 -3.55 -11.35
C GLU A 52 -1.77 -3.00 -11.23
N GLU A 53 -1.37 -2.15 -12.17
CA GLU A 53 -0.08 -1.46 -12.12
C GLU A 53 0.00 -0.51 -10.91
N PHE A 54 -1.08 0.21 -10.63
CA PHE A 54 -1.18 1.03 -9.43
C PHE A 54 -0.98 0.20 -8.17
N ALA A 55 -1.63 -0.96 -8.05
CA ALA A 55 -1.52 -1.81 -6.87
C ALA A 55 -0.09 -2.35 -6.69
N LYS A 56 0.58 -2.78 -7.77
CA LYS A 56 2.00 -3.20 -7.74
C LYS A 56 2.91 -2.06 -7.28
N TRP A 57 2.77 -0.89 -7.90
CA TRP A 57 3.51 0.32 -7.51
C TRP A 57 3.26 0.70 -6.05
N TYR A 58 2.02 0.58 -5.58
CA TYR A 58 1.63 0.95 -4.22
C TYR A 58 2.29 0.05 -3.17
N VAL A 59 2.30 -1.27 -3.40
CA VAL A 59 2.99 -2.24 -2.54
C VAL A 59 4.49 -1.95 -2.47
N GLU A 60 5.13 -1.72 -3.61
CA GLU A 60 6.56 -1.38 -3.68
C GLU A 60 6.88 -0.06 -2.97
N SER A 61 6.05 0.97 -3.17
CA SER A 61 6.21 2.27 -2.51
C SER A 61 6.12 2.14 -0.98
N ARG A 62 5.19 1.32 -0.47
CA ARG A 62 5.06 1.03 0.97
C ARG A 62 6.23 0.24 1.50
N SER A 63 6.70 -0.77 0.78
CA SER A 63 7.83 -1.60 1.18
C SER A 63 9.12 -0.77 1.37
N ARG A 64 9.27 0.33 0.61
CA ARG A 64 10.40 1.26 0.71
C ARG A 64 10.27 2.25 1.88
N THR A 65 9.12 2.88 2.03
CA THR A 65 8.96 4.07 2.91
C THR A 65 8.38 3.75 4.29
N ARG A 66 7.36 2.89 4.35
CA ARG A 66 6.62 2.53 5.56
C ARG A 66 6.12 1.09 5.43
N PRO A 67 7.00 0.09 5.67
CA PRO A 67 6.67 -1.30 5.44
C PRO A 67 5.41 -1.71 6.22
N ARG A 68 4.53 -2.45 5.53
CA ARG A 68 3.26 -2.96 6.03
C ARG A 68 3.17 -4.45 5.70
N GLY A 69 2.47 -5.20 6.53
CA GLY A 69 2.12 -6.58 6.22
C GLY A 69 0.89 -6.68 5.31
N GLN A 70 0.62 -7.89 4.83
CA GLN A 70 -0.35 -8.14 3.76
C GLN A 70 -1.74 -7.62 4.10
N ARG A 71 -2.16 -7.84 5.35
CA ARG A 71 -3.49 -7.44 5.83
C ARG A 71 -3.73 -5.94 5.71
N LEU A 72 -2.75 -5.13 6.10
CA LEU A 72 -2.89 -3.68 6.06
C LEU A 72 -2.71 -3.12 4.64
N LEU A 73 -1.82 -3.72 3.84
CA LEU A 73 -1.73 -3.41 2.41
C LEU A 73 -3.08 -3.62 1.71
N ASN A 74 -3.74 -4.73 2.01
CA ASN A 74 -5.03 -5.05 1.42
C ASN A 74 -6.11 -4.04 1.82
N LEU A 75 -6.14 -3.63 3.09
CA LEU A 75 -7.07 -2.60 3.55
C LEU A 75 -6.80 -1.25 2.86
N GLU A 76 -5.52 -0.85 2.75
CA GLU A 76 -5.13 0.39 2.09
C GLU A 76 -5.50 0.40 0.60
N LEU A 77 -5.25 -0.71 -0.12
CA LEU A 77 -5.63 -0.87 -1.53
C LEU A 77 -7.15 -0.84 -1.72
N LYS A 78 -7.92 -1.50 -0.83
CA LYS A 78 -9.39 -1.44 -0.85
C LYS A 78 -9.91 0.00 -0.68
N GLN A 79 -9.30 0.79 0.21
CA GLN A 79 -9.61 2.22 0.36
C GLN A 79 -9.27 3.04 -0.88
N LYS A 80 -8.37 2.56 -1.74
CA LYS A 80 -8.05 3.13 -3.06
C LYS A 80 -8.95 2.63 -4.18
N GLY A 81 -10.01 1.89 -3.86
CA GLY A 81 -10.95 1.35 -4.84
C GLY A 81 -10.46 0.10 -5.56
N ILE A 82 -9.35 -0.49 -5.12
CA ILE A 82 -8.79 -1.70 -5.72
C ILE A 82 -9.53 -2.91 -5.15
N ASN A 83 -10.23 -3.65 -6.01
CA ASN A 83 -10.85 -4.91 -5.62
C ASN A 83 -9.80 -6.02 -5.62
N ILE A 84 -9.43 -6.46 -4.42
CA ILE A 84 -8.39 -7.46 -4.23
C ILE A 84 -8.91 -8.87 -4.49
N GLU A 85 -10.22 -9.11 -4.34
CA GLU A 85 -10.81 -10.43 -4.63
C GLU A 85 -10.76 -10.75 -6.12
N THR A 86 -10.79 -9.72 -6.97
CA THR A 86 -10.59 -9.87 -8.43
C THR A 86 -9.13 -9.94 -8.84
N MET A 87 -8.21 -9.68 -7.91
CA MET A 87 -6.78 -9.75 -8.15
C MET A 87 -6.27 -11.07 -7.60
N ASN A 88 -5.95 -12.03 -8.47
CA ASN A 88 -5.30 -13.29 -8.13
C ASN A 88 -3.86 -13.05 -7.65
N ASP A 89 -3.66 -12.36 -6.53
CA ASP A 89 -2.35 -11.80 -6.20
C ASP A 89 -2.02 -12.00 -4.72
N ASP A 90 -1.37 -13.13 -4.44
CA ASP A 90 -0.43 -13.26 -3.32
C ASP A 90 0.77 -12.34 -3.60
N ARG A 91 0.54 -11.04 -3.44
CA ARG A 91 1.50 -9.95 -3.72
C ARG A 91 2.78 -10.00 -2.88
N MET A 92 2.80 -10.86 -1.87
CA MET A 92 3.87 -10.93 -0.89
C MET A 92 4.02 -12.36 -0.41
N THR A 93 5.18 -12.95 -0.64
CA THR A 93 5.52 -14.25 -0.07
C THR A 93 5.74 -14.13 1.44
N MET A 94 5.73 -15.27 2.16
CA MET A 94 6.10 -15.28 3.56
C MET A 94 7.52 -14.70 3.79
N ASN A 95 8.46 -14.98 2.89
CA ASN A 95 9.83 -14.47 3.01
C ASN A 95 9.89 -12.95 2.85
N ASP A 96 9.13 -12.40 1.90
CA ASP A 96 8.99 -10.95 1.72
C ASP A 96 8.37 -10.31 2.96
N GLU A 97 7.33 -10.92 3.53
CA GLU A 97 6.66 -10.41 4.73
C GLU A 97 7.61 -10.38 5.94
N ILE A 98 8.42 -11.42 6.13
CA ILE A 98 9.44 -11.48 7.18
C ILE A 98 10.50 -10.38 6.97
N ALA A 99 10.99 -10.20 5.75
CA ALA A 99 11.99 -9.18 5.44
C ALA A 99 11.43 -7.76 5.70
N LEU A 100 10.18 -7.51 5.34
CA LEU A 100 9.51 -6.23 5.59
C LEU A 100 9.20 -6.00 7.07
N ALA A 101 8.86 -7.05 7.82
CA ALA A 101 8.68 -6.97 9.26
C ALA A 101 10.00 -6.61 9.97
N GLN A 102 11.13 -7.19 9.55
CA GLN A 102 12.47 -6.84 10.05
C GLN A 102 12.76 -5.36 9.77
N LYS A 103 12.61 -4.94 8.50
CA LYS A 103 12.83 -3.55 8.09
C LYS A 103 11.93 -2.56 8.85
N ALA A 104 10.68 -2.93 9.11
CA ALA A 104 9.77 -2.11 9.91
C ALA A 104 10.25 -1.94 11.36
N LEU A 105 10.83 -3.01 11.91
CA LEU A 105 11.27 -3.10 13.30
C LEU A 105 12.61 -2.41 13.54
N ASP A 106 13.52 -2.34 12.56
CA ASP A 106 14.91 -1.86 12.71
C ASP A 106 15.09 -0.68 13.66
N LYS A 107 14.39 0.44 13.41
CA LYS A 107 14.50 1.65 14.25
C LYS A 107 14.01 1.43 15.67
N LYS A 108 12.94 0.65 15.83
CA LYS A 108 12.35 0.32 17.13
C LYS A 108 13.18 -0.71 17.89
N ALA A 109 13.77 -1.69 17.20
CA ALA A 109 14.67 -2.66 17.80
C ALA A 109 15.85 -1.97 18.49
N ARG A 110 16.46 -0.97 17.83
CA ARG A 110 17.54 -0.16 18.41
C ARG A 110 17.09 0.64 19.63
N LEU A 111 15.91 1.24 19.57
CA LEU A 111 15.34 2.00 20.70
C LEU A 111 15.03 1.10 21.91
N TRP A 112 14.73 -0.17 21.67
CA TRP A 112 14.33 -1.14 22.69
C TRP A 112 15.45 -2.12 23.05
N SER A 113 16.69 -1.85 22.63
CA SER A 113 17.81 -2.80 22.78
C SER A 113 18.07 -3.23 24.22
N ASN A 114 17.82 -2.34 25.17
CA ASN A 114 18.10 -2.53 26.60
C ASN A 114 16.91 -3.06 27.39
N LEU A 115 15.77 -3.30 26.74
CA LEU A 115 14.61 -3.85 27.43
C LEU A 115 14.81 -5.33 27.73
N PRO A 116 14.26 -5.85 28.84
CA PRO A 116 14.19 -7.28 29.09
C PRO A 116 13.51 -8.00 27.92
N GLU A 117 13.97 -9.21 27.62
CA GLU A 117 13.49 -10.02 26.48
C GLU A 117 11.95 -10.06 26.39
N ARG A 118 11.28 -10.34 27.51
CA ARG A 118 9.81 -10.41 27.56
C ARG A 118 9.16 -9.09 27.13
N GLU A 119 9.69 -7.96 27.58
CA GLU A 119 9.15 -6.65 27.25
C GLU A 119 9.45 -6.26 25.79
N PHE A 120 10.66 -6.56 25.31
CA PHE A 120 11.04 -6.39 23.90
C PHE A 120 10.10 -7.17 22.97
N ASN A 121 9.86 -8.45 23.28
CA ASN A 121 9.00 -9.32 22.49
C ASN A 121 7.56 -8.79 22.46
N GLN A 122 7.00 -8.41 23.62
CA GLN A 122 5.65 -7.83 23.68
C GLN A 122 5.52 -6.53 22.87
N LYS A 123 6.50 -5.63 22.97
CA LYS A 123 6.50 -4.38 22.18
C LYS A 123 6.65 -4.64 20.69
N THR A 124 7.48 -5.61 20.30
CA THR A 124 7.66 -6.05 18.91
C THR A 124 6.36 -6.60 18.33
N TRP A 125 5.71 -7.52 19.04
CA TRP A 125 4.41 -8.09 18.65
C TRP A 125 3.36 -7.01 18.46
N ARG A 126 3.16 -6.14 19.46
CA ARG A 126 2.17 -5.05 19.38
C ARG A 126 2.47 -4.14 18.18
N PHE A 127 3.72 -3.74 18.01
CA PHE A 127 4.12 -2.86 16.92
C PHE A 127 3.85 -3.50 15.55
N LEU A 128 4.35 -4.71 15.29
CA LEU A 128 4.20 -5.35 13.99
C LEU A 128 2.74 -5.75 13.68
N MET A 129 1.95 -6.14 14.68
CA MET A 129 0.51 -6.40 14.52
C MET A 129 -0.26 -5.14 14.07
N THR A 130 0.05 -3.97 14.65
CA THR A 130 -0.54 -2.69 14.19
C THR A 130 -0.10 -2.30 12.78
N ARG A 131 0.96 -2.93 12.26
CA ARG A 131 1.44 -2.77 10.88
C ARG A 131 0.90 -3.83 9.93
N GLY A 132 0.07 -4.73 10.43
CA GLY A 132 -0.64 -5.71 9.62
C GLY A 132 0.19 -6.93 9.22
N PHE A 133 1.34 -7.15 9.85
CA PHE A 133 2.13 -8.37 9.64
C PHE A 133 1.44 -9.58 10.26
N SER A 134 1.54 -10.72 9.59
CA SER A 134 1.04 -12.00 10.08
C SER A 134 1.77 -12.47 11.35
N SER A 135 1.07 -13.21 12.21
CA SER A 135 1.66 -13.76 13.44
C SER A 135 2.87 -14.65 13.15
N SER A 136 2.81 -15.43 12.08
CA SER A 136 3.90 -16.30 11.61
C SER A 136 5.14 -15.49 11.22
N ALA A 137 4.99 -14.38 10.49
CA ALA A 137 6.11 -13.51 10.16
C ALA A 137 6.72 -12.90 11.44
N ILE A 138 5.88 -12.41 12.36
CA ILE A 138 6.34 -11.82 13.62
C ILE A 138 7.12 -12.84 14.47
N GLU A 139 6.61 -14.06 14.60
CA GLU A 139 7.28 -15.13 15.33
C GLU A 139 8.68 -15.42 14.76
N LYS A 140 8.82 -15.48 13.43
CA LYS A 140 10.12 -15.66 12.77
C LYS A 140 11.08 -14.49 13.04
N VAL A 141 10.58 -13.25 13.03
CA VAL A 141 11.40 -12.07 13.36
C VAL A 141 11.88 -12.10 14.81
N VAL A 142 11.00 -12.44 15.75
CA VAL A 142 11.35 -12.55 17.18
C VAL A 142 12.36 -13.68 17.41
N LYS A 143 12.14 -14.86 16.82
CA LYS A 143 13.04 -16.01 16.97
C LYS A 143 14.45 -15.73 16.46
N LYS A 144 14.57 -15.07 15.29
CA LYS A 144 15.86 -14.72 14.67
C LYS A 144 16.72 -13.81 15.56
N ARG A 145 16.15 -13.09 16.53
CA ARG A 145 16.92 -12.24 17.45
C ARG A 145 17.77 -13.04 18.45
N TYR A 146 17.32 -14.25 18.80
CA TYR A 146 17.92 -15.07 19.86
C TYR A 146 18.62 -16.33 19.31
N THR A 147 18.69 -16.45 17.98
CA THR A 147 19.43 -17.51 17.28
C THR A 147 20.66 -16.89 16.64
#